data_AF-A0A1A7YU68-F1
#
_entry.id   AF-A0A1A7YU68-F1
#
_cell.length_a   1.000
_cell.length_b   1.000
_cell.length_c   1.000
_cell.angle_alpha   90.00
_cell.angle_beta   90.00
_cell.angle_gamma   90.00
#
_symmetry.space_group_name_H-M   'P 1'
#
loop_
_entity.id
_entity.type
_entity.pdbx_description
1 polymer ?
#
loop_
_entity_poly.entity_id
_entity_poly.type
_entity_poly.pdbx_seq_one_letter_code
_entity_poly.pdbx_strand_id
1 'polypeptide(L)'
;CLEIDCDVFSFCEAEGGGIAADGADLDTNNLKSVGSLKIIGGFWVGYGQPGFEGQQHILEEGEYLDCSDWGGAELLSLRPIFS
;
A
#
# COMPACT_ATOMS: atom_id res chain seq x y z
N CYS A 1 -9.28 -5.75 2.70
CA CYS A 1 -8.07 -5.79 3.51
C CYS A 1 -6.93 -6.17 2.58
N LEU A 2 -5.96 -5.27 2.38
CA LEU A 2 -4.73 -5.59 1.65
C LEU A 2 -3.80 -6.35 2.60
N GLU A 3 -3.38 -7.55 2.22
CA GLU A 3 -2.41 -8.35 2.98
C GLU A 3 -1.02 -8.17 2.39
N ILE A 4 -0.05 -7.84 3.24
CA ILE A 4 1.31 -7.53 2.81
C ILE A 4 2.30 -8.40 3.58
N ASP A 5 3.06 -9.21 2.84
CA ASP A 5 4.07 -10.11 3.40
C ASP A 5 5.50 -9.77 2.95
N CYS A 6 5.73 -9.37 1.69
CA CYS A 6 7.08 -9.05 1.17
C CYS A 6 7.13 -8.04 0.01
N ASP A 7 6.01 -7.79 -0.69
CA ASP A 7 6.00 -7.09 -1.97
C ASP A 7 5.85 -5.56 -1.88
N VAL A 8 6.46 -4.84 -2.81
CA VAL A 8 6.34 -3.39 -2.92
C VAL A 8 5.03 -3.03 -3.62
N PHE A 9 4.29 -2.05 -3.09
CA PHE A 9 3.05 -1.58 -3.69
C PHE A 9 3.15 -0.10 -4.07
N SER A 10 2.67 0.24 -5.26
CA SER A 10 2.48 1.63 -5.67
C SER A 10 1.16 1.72 -6.40
N PHE A 11 0.29 2.61 -5.93
CA PHE A 11 -1.01 2.86 -6.50
C PHE A 11 -0.86 4.05 -7.45
N CYS A 12 -1.20 3.88 -8.73
CA CYS A 12 -1.18 4.97 -9.71
C CYS A 12 -2.58 5.57 -9.86
N GLU A 13 -2.67 6.89 -9.99
CA GLU A 13 -3.90 7.52 -10.50
C GLU A 13 -4.15 6.99 -11.92
N ALA A 14 -5.14 6.12 -12.08
CA ALA A 14 -5.47 5.54 -13.37
C ALA A 14 -6.08 6.59 -14.30
N GLU A 15 -5.26 7.37 -14.98
CA GLU A 15 -5.66 8.08 -16.19
C GLU A 15 -5.51 7.15 -17.40
N GLY A 16 -6.58 6.41 -17.70
CA GLY A 16 -6.85 5.85 -19.03
C GLY A 16 -5.96 4.70 -19.53
N GLY A 17 -6.39 3.46 -19.27
CA GLY A 17 -6.33 2.30 -20.18
C GLY A 17 -4.96 1.73 -20.61
N GLY A 18 -4.67 0.47 -20.21
CA GLY A 18 -3.72 -0.37 -20.94
C GLY A 18 -3.14 -1.59 -20.22
N ILE A 19 -3.60 -2.78 -20.63
CA ILE A 19 -2.98 -4.13 -20.69
C ILE A 19 -2.48 -4.85 -19.41
N ALA A 20 -2.82 -6.15 -19.37
CA ALA A 20 -2.76 -7.09 -18.25
C ALA A 20 -1.38 -7.68 -17.95
N ALA A 21 -1.15 -8.03 -16.67
CA ALA A 21 -0.17 -9.03 -16.25
C ALA A 21 -0.86 -10.03 -15.30
N ASP A 22 -0.64 -11.30 -15.61
CA ASP A 22 -1.17 -12.51 -14.98
C ASP A 22 -0.66 -12.70 -13.54
N GLY A 23 -1.55 -13.03 -12.60
CA GLY A 23 -1.17 -13.67 -11.34
C GLY A 23 -1.14 -12.82 -10.06
N ALA A 24 -2.27 -12.24 -9.65
CA ALA A 24 -2.79 -12.21 -8.27
C ALA A 24 -4.15 -11.49 -8.29
N ASP A 25 -5.19 -12.13 -7.74
CA ASP A 25 -6.59 -11.70 -7.73
C ASP A 25 -6.82 -10.52 -6.77
N LEU A 26 -6.28 -9.37 -7.13
CA LEU A 26 -6.70 -8.07 -6.67
C LEU A 26 -6.34 -7.12 -7.80
N ASP A 27 -7.31 -6.36 -8.29
CA ASP A 27 -7.14 -5.24 -9.22
C ASP A 27 -6.30 -4.12 -8.58
N THR A 28 -5.05 -4.44 -8.23
CA THR A 28 -3.98 -3.55 -7.75
C THR A 28 -3.80 -2.38 -8.71
N ASN A 29 -4.11 -2.56 -9.99
CA ASN A 29 -4.09 -1.54 -11.03
C ASN A 29 -5.29 -0.55 -10.98
N ASN A 30 -6.30 -0.78 -10.12
CA ASN A 30 -7.48 0.07 -9.96
C ASN A 30 -7.76 0.47 -8.50
N LEU A 31 -6.89 0.09 -7.56
CA LEU A 31 -6.96 0.55 -6.19
C LEU A 31 -6.54 2.03 -6.13
N LYS A 32 -7.52 2.90 -5.82
CA LYS A 32 -7.30 4.35 -5.69
C LYS A 32 -6.63 4.71 -4.35
N SER A 33 -6.85 3.92 -3.30
CA SER A 33 -6.26 4.08 -1.97
C SER A 33 -6.46 2.83 -1.11
N VAL A 34 -5.68 2.70 -0.03
CA VAL A 34 -5.76 1.59 0.94
C VAL A 34 -6.84 1.88 1.98
N GLY A 35 -7.91 1.08 1.99
CA GLY A 35 -8.99 1.21 2.98
C GLY A 35 -8.77 0.43 4.29
N SER A 36 -8.02 -0.67 4.25
CA SER A 36 -7.61 -1.48 5.41
C SER A 36 -6.36 -2.27 5.04
N LEU A 37 -5.48 -2.50 6.01
CA LEU A 37 -4.16 -3.07 5.81
C LEU A 37 -3.86 -4.14 6.87
N LYS A 38 -3.24 -5.23 6.45
CA LYS A 38 -2.68 -6.24 7.36
C LYS A 38 -1.23 -6.50 6.99
N ILE A 39 -0.32 -6.21 7.91
CA ILE A 39 1.11 -6.50 7.77
C ILE A 39 1.38 -7.83 8.46
N ILE A 40 1.81 -8.81 7.68
CA ILE A 40 2.07 -10.17 8.16
C ILE A 40 3.39 -10.24 8.93
N GLY A 41 4.36 -9.38 8.58
CA GLY A 41 5.61 -9.29 9.31
C GLY A 41 6.53 -8.17 8.85
N GLY A 42 7.45 -7.81 9.76
CA GLY A 42 8.47 -6.78 9.52
C GLY A 42 7.95 -5.35 9.69
N PHE A 43 8.78 -4.40 9.25
CA PHE A 43 8.48 -2.98 9.27
C PHE A 43 8.30 -2.48 7.84
N TRP A 44 7.34 -1.57 7.66
CA TRP A 44 6.98 -0.99 6.39
C TRP A 44 6.99 0.53 6.47
N VAL A 45 7.23 1.17 5.32
CA VAL A 45 6.99 2.61 5.15
C VAL A 45 5.88 2.79 4.14
N GLY A 46 4.80 3.42 4.59
CA GLY A 46 3.73 3.93 3.76
C GLY A 46 3.94 5.39 3.39
N TYR A 47 3.50 5.76 2.20
CA TYR A 47 3.71 7.05 1.57
C TYR A 47 2.40 7.64 1.08
N GLY A 48 2.21 8.95 1.32
CA GLY A 48 1.03 9.68 0.85
C GLY A 48 1.01 9.99 -0.65
N GLN A 49 2.08 9.66 -1.39
CA GLN A 49 2.15 9.80 -2.85
C GLN A 49 2.62 8.50 -3.51
N PRO A 50 2.30 8.29 -4.81
CA PRO A 50 2.88 7.19 -5.58
C PRO A 50 4.41 7.29 -5.64
N GLY A 51 5.10 6.18 -5.93
CA GLY A 51 6.55 6.22 -6.15
C GLY A 51 7.40 6.51 -4.90
N PHE A 52 6.87 6.26 -3.70
CA PHE A 52 7.57 6.41 -2.42
C PHE A 52 7.93 7.87 -2.08
N GLU A 53 7.05 8.80 -2.44
CA GLU A 53 7.20 10.24 -2.16
C GLU A 53 6.18 10.75 -1.13
N GLY A 54 6.40 11.99 -0.67
CA GLY A 54 5.49 12.66 0.26
C GLY A 54 5.61 12.21 1.72
N GLN A 55 4.49 12.33 2.45
CA GLN A 55 4.44 12.05 3.89
C GLN A 55 4.64 10.56 4.17
N GLN A 56 5.51 10.25 5.13
CA GLN A 56 5.89 8.89 5.49
C GLN A 56 5.23 8.44 6.79
N HIS A 57 4.80 7.17 6.81
CA HIS A 57 4.19 6.50 7.94
C HIS A 57 4.92 5.18 8.20
N ILE A 58 5.40 4.97 9.42
CA ILE A 58 5.99 3.68 9.82
C ILE A 58 4.85 2.76 10.23
N LEU A 59 4.84 1.56 9.66
CA LEU A 59 3.83 0.54 9.88
C LEU A 59 4.52 -0.73 10.38
N GLU A 60 3.98 -1.31 11.45
CA GLU A 60 4.50 -2.51 12.12
C GLU A 60 3.59 -3.70 11.80
N GLU A 61 4.03 -4.90 12.15
CA GLU A 61 3.19 -6.10 12.09
C GLU A 61 1.87 -5.88 12.84
N GLY A 62 0.74 -6.15 12.16
CA GLY A 62 -0.57 -5.90 12.74
C GLY A 62 -1.70 -5.72 11.72
N GLU A 63 -2.90 -5.50 12.26
CA GLU A 63 -4.12 -5.22 11.51
C GLU A 63 -4.51 -3.75 11.70
N TYR A 64 -4.74 -3.07 10.59
CA TYR A 64 -5.15 -1.68 10.51
C TYR A 64 -6.50 -1.63 9.79
N LEU A 65 -7.54 -1.24 10.51
CA LEU A 65 -8.92 -1.31 10.05
C LEU A 65 -9.29 -0.14 9.15
N ASP A 66 -8.70 1.04 9.41
CA ASP A 66 -8.90 2.24 8.62
C ASP A 66 -7.71 3.20 8.72
N CYS A 67 -7.78 4.31 7.96
CA CYS A 67 -6.67 5.25 7.86
C CYS A 67 -6.28 5.90 9.19
N SER A 68 -7.19 5.97 10.15
CA SER A 68 -6.90 6.52 11.48
C SER A 68 -5.82 5.72 12.21
N ASP A 69 -5.72 4.41 11.95
CA ASP A 69 -4.74 3.54 12.61
C ASP A 69 -3.29 3.82 12.19
N TRP A 70 -3.07 4.48 11.04
CA TRP A 70 -1.74 4.89 10.56
C TRP A 70 -1.55 6.41 10.43
N GLY A 71 -2.50 7.21 10.91
CA GLY A 71 -2.35 8.69 10.98
C GLY A 71 -3.31 9.50 10.10
N GLY A 72 -4.38 8.89 9.59
CA GLY A 72 -5.52 9.55 8.94
C GLY A 72 -5.30 9.98 7.49
N ALA A 73 -4.16 9.65 6.90
CA ALA A 73 -3.82 9.97 5.52
C ALA A 73 -4.03 8.77 4.58
N GLU A 74 -4.22 9.06 3.29
CA GLU A 74 -4.21 8.03 2.25
C GLU A 74 -2.80 7.45 2.10
N LEU A 75 -2.72 6.15 1.86
CA LEU A 75 -1.48 5.46 1.49
C LEU A 75 -1.52 5.14 0.00
N LEU A 76 -0.58 5.71 -0.75
CA LEU A 76 -0.45 5.62 -2.21
C LEU A 76 0.80 4.84 -2.66
N SER A 77 1.75 4.57 -1.77
CA SER A 77 2.77 3.53 -2.00
C SER A 77 3.33 2.97 -0.70
N LEU A 78 3.84 1.74 -0.72
CA LEU A 78 4.31 0.97 0.43
C LEU A 78 5.57 0.20 0.06
N ARG A 79 6.57 0.19 0.94
CA ARG A 79 7.76 -0.66 0.79
C ARG A 79 8.22 -1.25 2.13
N PRO A 80 8.84 -2.44 2.12
CA PRO A 80 9.44 -3.00 3.32
C PRO A 80 10.71 -2.25 3.73
N ILE A 81 11.02 -2.31 5.02
CA ILE A 81 12.29 -1.89 5.61
C ILE A 81 13.09 -3.16 5.89
N PHE A 82 14.12 -3.39 5.06
CA PHE A 82 15.09 -4.46 5.30
C PHE A 82 16.19 -3.95 6.26
N SER A 83 16.50 -4.75 7.30
CA SER A 83 17.64 -4.52 8.20
C SER A 83 18.93 -5.11 7.64
#